data_AF-A0A1H8ISI9-F1
#
_entry.id   AF-A0A1H8ISI9-F1
#
_cell.length_a   1.000
_cell.length_b   1.000
_cell.length_c   1.000
_cell.angle_alpha   90.00
_cell.angle_beta   90.00
_cell.angle_gamma   90.00
#
_symmetry.space_group_name_H-M   'P 1'
#
loop_
_entity.id
_entity.type
_entity.pdbx_description
1 polymer ?
#
loop_
_entity_poly.entity_id
_entity_poly.type
_entity_poly.pdbx_seq_one_letter_code
_entity_poly.pdbx_strand_id
1 'polypeptide(L)'
;MSAKIYNAVSENFIRQMRNWALTTAGVVSSNYLISSCYDPAPRDTYGDGQRQPVLMGEAEDVNNALLQLPLRYRQAVSLFWQYEDRPLAWFGRRLMIDWRTFEVRVMHGHELLRSELAKQAEKVAIYREAAMRTSTLDRQVL
;
A
#
# COMPACT_ATOMS: atom_id res chain seq x y z
N MET A 1 5.74 6.56 -17.78
CA MET A 1 4.74 5.88 -16.91
C MET A 1 3.69 5.19 -17.77
N SER A 2 3.11 4.08 -17.32
CA SER A 2 1.96 3.49 -18.04
C SER A 2 0.67 4.17 -17.56
N ALA A 3 0.14 5.08 -18.38
CA ALA A 3 -1.15 5.72 -18.14
C ALA A 3 -2.29 4.69 -17.97
N LYS A 4 -2.15 3.51 -18.57
CA LYS A 4 -3.13 2.44 -18.52
C LYS A 4 -3.33 1.87 -17.11
N ILE A 5 -2.25 1.73 -16.33
CA ILE A 5 -2.32 1.20 -14.96
C ILE A 5 -3.03 2.21 -14.04
N TYR A 6 -2.70 3.50 -14.14
CA TYR A 6 -3.33 4.56 -13.34
C TYR A 6 -4.81 4.76 -13.70
N ASN A 7 -5.16 4.69 -14.98
CA ASN A 7 -6.55 4.82 -15.43
C ASN A 7 -7.43 3.62 -15.02
N ALA A 8 -6.83 2.47 -14.68
CA ALA A 8 -7.57 1.27 -14.27
C ALA A 8 -7.98 1.27 -12.79
N VAL A 9 -7.46 2.21 -12.00
CA VAL A 9 -7.67 2.29 -10.55
C VAL A 9 -8.26 3.66 -10.16
N SER A 10 -8.98 3.70 -9.04
CA SER A 10 -9.55 4.95 -8.52
C SER A 10 -8.50 5.81 -7.83
N GLU A 11 -8.71 7.12 -7.76
CA GLU A 11 -7.83 8.05 -7.04
C GLU A 11 -7.65 7.67 -5.57
N ASN A 12 -8.72 7.20 -4.92
CA ASN A 12 -8.65 6.72 -3.55
C ASN A 12 -7.68 5.53 -3.45
N PHE A 13 -7.79 4.55 -4.35
CA PHE A 13 -6.89 3.40 -4.37
C PHE A 13 -5.42 3.81 -4.56
N ILE A 14 -5.15 4.76 -5.46
CA ILE A 14 -3.81 5.33 -5.66
C ILE A 14 -3.29 5.92 -4.34
N ARG A 15 -4.10 6.69 -3.62
CA ARG A 15 -3.75 7.24 -2.31
C ARG A 15 -3.41 6.15 -1.29
N GLN A 16 -4.22 5.08 -1.18
CA GLN A 16 -3.95 3.99 -0.23
C GLN A 16 -2.64 3.28 -0.56
N MET A 17 -2.38 3.01 -1.84
CA MET A 17 -1.17 2.32 -2.28
C MET A 17 0.09 3.18 -2.07
N ARG A 18 0.00 4.49 -2.29
CA ARG A 18 1.09 5.42 -1.97
C ARG A 18 1.35 5.50 -0.46
N ASN A 19 0.29 5.57 0.35
CA ASN A 19 0.41 5.52 1.80
C ASN A 19 1.10 4.21 2.25
N TRP A 20 0.65 3.05 1.73
CA TRP A 20 1.29 1.75 1.99
C TRP A 20 2.76 1.70 1.56
N ALA A 21 3.10 2.26 0.40
CA ALA A 21 4.48 2.27 -0.10
C ALA A 21 5.41 3.09 0.82
N LEU A 22 4.92 4.23 1.33
CA LEU A 22 5.65 5.09 2.27
C LEU A 22 5.85 4.42 3.64
N THR A 23 4.91 3.61 4.10
CA THR A 23 4.93 3.02 5.46
C THR A 23 5.59 1.67 5.56
N THR A 24 5.33 0.79 4.59
CA THR A 24 5.47 -0.66 4.79
C THR A 24 6.41 -1.28 3.77
N ALA A 25 6.46 -0.73 2.56
CA ALA A 25 7.40 -1.21 1.53
C ALA A 25 8.85 -0.78 1.78
N GLY A 26 9.12 -0.05 2.87
CA GLY A 26 10.45 0.47 3.18
C GLY A 26 10.94 1.45 2.11
N VAL A 27 10.02 2.09 1.35
CA VAL A 27 10.37 3.30 0.60
C VAL A 27 10.55 4.38 1.64
N VAL A 28 11.72 4.34 2.28
CA VAL A 28 12.40 5.55 2.69
C VAL A 28 12.46 6.36 1.41
N SER A 29 11.51 7.29 1.21
CA SER A 29 11.85 8.57 0.60
C SER A 29 13.15 8.91 1.27
N SER A 30 14.27 8.89 0.55
CA SER A 30 15.60 9.11 1.08
C SER A 30 15.57 10.30 2.04
N ASN A 31 15.40 10.02 3.33
CA ASN A 31 15.27 10.95 4.44
C ASN A 31 15.35 10.10 5.71
N TYR A 32 16.60 9.84 6.06
CA TYR A 32 17.10 9.49 7.38
C TYR A 32 16.12 9.83 8.51
N LEU A 33 15.70 8.80 9.23
CA LEU A 33 15.21 8.94 10.60
C LEU A 33 15.89 7.89 11.48
N ILE A 34 17.11 8.20 11.92
CA ILE A 34 17.56 7.90 13.27
C ILE A 34 18.16 9.20 13.80
N SER A 35 17.53 9.72 14.85
CA SER A 35 18.04 10.64 15.86
C SER A 35 19.33 11.41 15.55
N SER A 36 19.19 12.74 15.47
CA SER A 36 20.26 13.75 15.44
C SER A 36 21.08 13.77 16.74
N CYS A 37 21.86 12.72 17.01
CA CYS A 37 22.96 12.79 17.99
C CYS A 37 24.27 12.17 17.49
N TYR A 38 24.32 11.58 16.29
CA TYR A 38 25.52 10.85 15.82
C TYR A 38 25.86 10.98 14.32
N ASP A 39 25.52 12.07 13.62
CA ASP A 39 25.99 12.24 12.22
C ASP A 39 26.85 13.51 12.02
N PRO A 40 28.15 13.37 11.69
CA PRO A 40 29.09 14.48 11.51
C PRO A 40 29.22 14.86 10.03
N ALA A 41 28.19 15.42 9.41
CA ALA A 41 28.35 16.17 8.15
C ALA A 41 27.12 17.04 7.84
N PRO A 42 27.29 18.34 7.49
CA PRO A 42 26.19 19.17 7.06
C PRO A 42 25.89 18.86 5.59
N ARG A 43 24.67 18.44 5.29
CA ARG A 43 24.17 18.47 3.90
C ARG A 43 22.84 19.19 3.86
N ASP A 44 22.78 20.10 2.88
CA ASP A 44 21.71 21.05 2.59
C ASP A 44 20.33 20.44 2.73
N THR A 45 19.53 21.06 3.59
CA THR A 45 18.11 20.80 3.74
C THR A 45 17.37 21.61 2.69
N TYR A 46 16.83 20.95 1.68
CA TYR A 46 15.87 21.54 0.75
C TYR A 46 14.63 20.64 0.66
N GLY A 47 13.48 21.17 1.07
CA GLY A 47 12.18 20.52 0.88
C GLY A 47 11.26 20.57 2.09
N ASP A 48 10.94 21.78 2.55
CA ASP A 48 9.75 22.02 3.37
C ASP A 48 8.51 21.81 2.49
N GLY A 49 7.89 20.62 2.57
CA GLY A 49 6.83 20.22 1.65
C GLY A 49 5.97 19.09 2.22
N GLN A 50 5.03 19.46 3.08
CA GLN A 50 3.86 18.65 3.49
C GLN A 50 4.17 17.20 3.87
N ARG A 51 4.55 16.97 5.13
CA ARG A 51 4.44 15.64 5.76
C ARG A 51 2.97 15.23 5.75
N GLN A 52 2.56 14.43 4.75
CA GLN A 52 1.23 13.84 4.74
C GLN A 52 1.09 12.95 5.99
N PRO A 53 0.00 13.07 6.75
CA PRO A 53 -0.22 12.22 7.90
C PRO A 53 -0.30 10.77 7.42
N VAL A 54 0.62 9.97 7.93
CA VAL A 54 0.69 8.54 7.65
C VAL A 54 -0.46 7.84 8.36
N LEU A 55 -1.37 7.23 7.60
CA LEU A 55 -2.47 6.45 8.15
C LEU A 55 -2.02 5.00 8.34
N MET A 56 -1.39 4.71 9.49
CA MET A 56 -0.79 3.41 9.79
C MET A 56 -1.79 2.24 9.66
N GLY A 57 -3.02 2.39 10.17
CA GLY A 57 -4.03 1.32 10.08
C GLY A 57 -4.43 0.98 8.64
N GLU A 58 -4.60 2.00 7.79
CA GLU A 58 -4.93 1.78 6.37
C GLU A 58 -3.78 1.09 5.62
N ALA A 59 -2.53 1.42 5.95
CA ALA A 59 -1.38 0.75 5.38
C ALA A 59 -1.27 -0.72 5.82
N GLU A 60 -1.57 -1.02 7.08
CA GLU A 60 -1.60 -2.40 7.59
C GLU A 60 -2.70 -3.23 6.90
N ASP A 61 -3.89 -2.66 6.71
CA ASP A 61 -4.99 -3.31 5.98
C ASP A 61 -4.58 -3.65 4.55
N VAL A 62 -3.97 -2.70 3.83
CA VAL A 62 -3.44 -2.93 2.47
C VAL A 62 -2.35 -4.00 2.47
N ASN A 63 -1.45 -3.98 3.45
CA ASN A 63 -0.39 -5.00 3.56
C ASN A 63 -0.98 -6.40 3.80
N ASN A 64 -1.95 -6.51 4.70
CA ASN A 64 -2.65 -7.76 4.99
C ASN A 64 -3.39 -8.27 3.75
N ALA A 65 -4.03 -7.38 2.99
CA ALA A 65 -4.68 -7.73 1.72
C ALA A 65 -3.67 -8.21 0.68
N LEU A 66 -2.53 -7.52 0.52
CA LEU A 66 -1.46 -7.93 -0.39
C LEU A 66 -0.89 -9.32 -0.06
N LEU A 67 -0.80 -9.69 1.22
CA LEU A 67 -0.32 -11.00 1.64
C LEU A 67 -1.23 -12.15 1.19
N GLN A 68 -2.53 -11.90 0.98
CA GLN A 68 -3.49 -12.89 0.49
C GLN A 68 -3.38 -13.13 -1.03
N LEU A 69 -2.72 -12.25 -1.77
CA LEU A 69 -2.59 -12.39 -3.22
C LEU A 69 -1.58 -13.49 -3.58
N PRO A 70 -1.80 -14.23 -4.68
CA PRO A 70 -0.80 -15.13 -5.24
C PRO A 70 0.53 -14.40 -5.48
N LEU A 71 1.65 -15.05 -5.14
CA LEU A 71 2.98 -14.45 -5.11
C LEU A 71 3.32 -13.63 -6.37
N ARG A 72 2.98 -14.16 -7.55
CA ARG A 72 3.24 -13.53 -8.86
C ARG A 72 2.56 -12.17 -9.05
N TYR A 73 1.37 -11.98 -8.49
CA TYR A 73 0.62 -10.73 -8.58
C TYR A 73 1.03 -9.79 -7.45
N ARG A 74 1.20 -10.33 -6.23
CA ARG A 74 1.72 -9.60 -5.07
C ARG A 74 3.04 -8.92 -5.40
N GLN A 75 4.03 -9.66 -5.90
CA GLN A 75 5.33 -9.11 -6.26
C GLN A 75 5.25 -8.00 -7.32
N ALA A 76 4.40 -8.17 -8.34
CA ALA A 76 4.25 -7.18 -9.40
C ALA A 76 3.63 -5.88 -8.87
N VAL A 77 2.55 -5.98 -8.11
CA VAL A 77 1.85 -4.82 -7.52
C VAL A 77 2.76 -4.13 -6.50
N SER A 78 3.40 -4.88 -5.59
CA SER A 78 4.31 -4.31 -4.59
C SER A 78 5.47 -3.57 -5.23
N LEU A 79 6.13 -4.17 -6.24
CA LEU A 79 7.24 -3.51 -6.93
C LEU A 79 6.80 -2.25 -7.68
N PHE A 80 5.65 -2.29 -8.36
CA PHE A 80 5.12 -1.15 -9.09
C PHE A 80 4.92 0.07 -8.18
N TRP A 81 4.31 -0.13 -7.02
CA TRP A 81 4.05 0.96 -6.06
C TRP A 81 5.26 1.35 -5.22
N GLN A 82 6.17 0.41 -4.93
CA GLN A 82 7.41 0.70 -4.20
C GLN A 82 8.36 1.59 -5.01
N TYR A 83 8.40 1.39 -6.34
CA TYR A 83 9.25 2.14 -7.24
C TYR A 83 8.42 2.90 -8.25
N GLU A 84 7.47 3.70 -7.74
CA GLU A 84 6.69 4.61 -8.56
C GLU A 84 7.63 5.45 -9.45
N ASP A 85 7.17 5.81 -10.65
CA ASP A 85 7.92 6.55 -11.69
C ASP A 85 8.94 5.74 -12.51
N ARG A 86 9.26 4.50 -12.15
CA ARG A 86 10.15 3.67 -12.96
C ARG A 86 9.48 3.20 -14.28
N PRO A 87 10.24 3.07 -15.38
CA PRO A 87 9.69 2.58 -16.64
C PRO A 87 9.33 1.08 -16.54
N LEU A 88 8.25 0.65 -17.21
CA LEU A 88 7.79 -0.75 -17.19
C LEU A 88 8.87 -1.76 -17.62
N ALA A 89 9.73 -1.36 -18.57
CA ALA A 89 10.86 -2.19 -19.01
C ALA A 89 11.85 -2.50 -17.87
N TRP A 90 12.00 -1.59 -16.88
CA TRP A 90 12.86 -1.83 -15.72
C TRP A 90 12.32 -2.95 -14.84
N PHE A 91 11.00 -2.97 -14.61
CA PHE A 91 10.34 -4.04 -13.86
C PHE A 91 10.40 -5.38 -14.58
N GLY A 92 10.19 -5.39 -15.89
CA GLY A 92 10.33 -6.58 -16.72
C GLY A 92 11.72 -7.21 -16.60
N ARG A 93 12.78 -6.39 -16.70
CA ARG A 93 14.17 -6.85 -16.48
C ARG A 93 14.39 -7.41 -15.08
N ARG A 94 13.90 -6.73 -14.04
CA ARG A 94 14.07 -7.15 -12.64
C ARG A 94 13.40 -8.50 -12.32
N LEU A 95 12.29 -8.80 -12.99
CA LEU A 95 11.53 -10.04 -12.81
C LEU A 95 11.78 -11.07 -13.93
N MET A 96 12.69 -10.79 -14.87
CA MET A 96 12.97 -11.62 -16.05
C MET A 96 11.70 -11.97 -16.86
N ILE A 97 10.81 -11.00 -17.04
CA ILE A 97 9.57 -11.13 -17.83
C ILE A 97 9.41 -9.97 -18.82
N ASP A 98 8.60 -10.16 -19.85
CA ASP A 98 8.23 -9.06 -20.74
C ASP A 98 7.47 -7.98 -19.98
N TRP A 99 7.68 -6.72 -20.36
CA TRP A 99 7.05 -5.56 -19.73
C TRP A 99 5.53 -5.56 -19.89
N ARG A 100 5.01 -6.13 -20.99
CA ARG A 100 3.57 -6.33 -21.21
C ARG A 100 3.00 -7.33 -20.22
N THR A 101 3.71 -8.44 -20.00
CA THR A 101 3.33 -9.44 -18.99
C THR A 101 3.35 -8.86 -17.60
N PHE A 102 4.32 -7.99 -17.28
CA PHE A 102 4.33 -7.25 -16.02
C PHE A 102 3.11 -6.33 -15.89
N GLU A 103 2.78 -5.53 -16.90
CA GLU A 103 1.60 -4.65 -16.90
C GLU A 103 0.31 -5.43 -16.63
N VAL A 104 0.09 -6.55 -17.32
CA VAL A 104 -1.09 -7.42 -17.11
C VAL A 104 -1.13 -7.97 -15.69
N ARG A 105 0.01 -8.40 -15.14
CA ARG A 105 0.09 -8.89 -13.75
C ARG A 105 -0.23 -7.80 -12.74
N VAL A 106 0.19 -6.56 -12.99
CA VAL A 106 -0.13 -5.42 -12.12
C VAL A 106 -1.63 -5.12 -12.17
N MET A 107 -2.21 -5.00 -13.36
CA MET A 107 -3.65 -4.74 -13.52
C MET A 107 -4.52 -5.81 -12.85
N HIS A 108 -4.26 -7.09 -13.15
CA HIS A 108 -5.01 -8.19 -12.53
C HIS A 108 -4.73 -8.28 -11.02
N GLY A 109 -3.51 -7.95 -10.59
CA GLY A 109 -3.19 -7.82 -9.17
C GLY A 109 -4.00 -6.73 -8.48
N HIS A 110 -4.26 -5.59 -9.12
CA HIS A 110 -5.12 -4.54 -8.57
C HIS A 110 -6.58 -4.98 -8.44
N GLU A 111 -7.09 -5.75 -9.40
CA GLU A 111 -8.43 -6.36 -9.32
C GLU A 111 -8.55 -7.31 -8.11
N LEU A 112 -7.59 -8.21 -7.95
CA LEU A 112 -7.53 -9.12 -6.81
C LEU A 112 -7.41 -8.35 -5.49
N LEU A 113 -6.56 -7.34 -5.43
CA LEU A 113 -6.37 -6.53 -4.22
C LEU A 113 -7.65 -5.81 -3.81
N ARG A 114 -8.38 -5.22 -4.77
CA ARG A 114 -9.70 -4.62 -4.50
C ARG A 114 -10.68 -5.64 -3.94
N SER A 115 -10.69 -6.86 -4.47
CA SER A 115 -11.57 -7.92 -3.97
C SER A 115 -11.23 -8.34 -2.54
N GLU A 116 -9.94 -8.42 -2.19
CA GLU A 116 -9.50 -8.78 -0.84
C GLU A 116 -9.77 -7.65 0.17
N LEU A 117 -9.56 -6.39 -0.21
CA LEU A 117 -9.92 -5.23 0.62
C LEU A 117 -11.42 -5.18 0.89
N ALA A 118 -12.27 -5.49 -0.10
CA ALA A 118 -13.72 -5.57 0.09
C ALA A 118 -14.11 -6.67 1.09
N LYS A 119 -13.51 -7.86 0.98
CA LYS A 119 -13.73 -8.97 1.94
C LYS A 119 -13.29 -8.60 3.35
N GLN A 120 -12.18 -7.88 3.50
CA GLN A 120 -11.73 -7.41 4.81
C GLN A 120 -12.69 -6.39 5.41
N ALA A 121 -13.17 -5.43 4.61
CA ALA A 121 -14.15 -4.44 5.05
C ALA A 121 -15.45 -5.11 5.53
N GLU A 122 -15.93 -6.14 4.82
CA GLU A 122 -17.10 -6.93 5.23
C GLU A 122 -16.88 -7.66 6.56
N LYS A 123 -15.72 -8.31 6.73
CA LYS A 123 -15.36 -8.96 8.01
C LYS A 123 -15.37 -7.96 9.16
N VAL A 124 -14.76 -6.79 8.97
CA VAL A 124 -14.73 -5.73 9.98
C VAL A 124 -16.13 -5.24 10.33
N ALA A 125 -17.02 -5.10 9.35
CA ALA A 125 -18.42 -4.74 9.60
C ALA A 125 -19.13 -5.77 10.48
N ILE A 126 -18.98 -7.06 10.17
CA ILE A 126 -19.55 -8.16 10.96
C ILE A 126 -19.02 -8.15 12.39
N TYR A 127 -17.70 -7.96 12.58
CA TYR A 127 -17.11 -7.87 13.92
C TYR A 127 -17.63 -6.67 14.70
N ARG A 128 -17.80 -5.51 14.06
CA ARG A 128 -18.37 -4.31 14.70
C ARG A 128 -19.81 -4.53 15.13
N GLU A 129 -20.64 -5.15 14.29
CA GLU A 129 -22.01 -5.49 14.65
C GLU A 129 -22.08 -6.47 15.83
N ALA A 130 -21.23 -7.48 15.84
CA ALA A 130 -21.14 -8.45 16.94
C ALA A 130 -20.69 -7.77 18.25
N ALA A 131 -19.67 -6.91 18.21
CA ALA A 131 -19.18 -6.18 19.37
C ALA A 131 -20.21 -5.18 19.93
N MET A 132 -20.99 -4.53 19.07
CA MET A 132 -22.08 -3.66 19.50
C MET A 132 -23.18 -4.45 20.20
N ARG A 133 -23.56 -5.62 19.67
CA ARG A 133 -24.59 -6.51 20.27
C ARG A 133 -24.18 -7.00 21.66
N THR A 134 -22.93 -7.42 21.86
CA THR A 134 -22.44 -7.83 23.18
C THR A 134 -22.43 -6.66 24.17
N SER A 135 -21.99 -5.47 23.74
CA SER A 135 -21.99 -4.28 24.61
C SER A 135 -23.40 -3.83 25.04
N THR A 136 -24.40 -4.04 24.20
CA THR A 136 -25.80 -3.74 24.52
C THR A 136 -26.42 -4.74 25.48
N LEU A 137 -26.00 -6.01 25.42
CA LEU A 137 -26.46 -7.05 26.35
C LEU A 137 -25.90 -6.83 27.76
N ASP A 138 -24.61 -6.47 27.88
CA ASP A 138 -23.98 -6.19 29.18
C ASP A 138 -24.61 -4.97 29.89
N ARG A 139 -25.18 -4.03 29.15
CA ARG A 139 -25.91 -2.86 29.69
C ARG A 139 -27.33 -3.16 30.17
N GLN A 140 -27.93 -4.28 29.77
CA GLN A 140 -29.30 -4.64 30.16
C GLN A 140 -29.35 -5.53 31.41
N VAL A 141 -28.19 -6.00 31.89
CA VAL A 141 -28.06 -6.90 33.05
C VAL A 141 -27.68 -6.14 34.34
N LEU A 142 -27.51 -4.82 34.26
CA LEU A 142 -27.27 -3.90 35.39
C LEU A 142 -28.51 -3.05 35.67
#